data_AF-A0A7J9NCE6-F1
#
_entry.id   AF-A0A7J9NCE6-F1
#
_cell.length_a   1.000
_cell.length_b   1.000
_cell.length_c   1.000
_cell.angle_alpha   90.00
_cell.angle_beta   90.00
_cell.angle_gamma   90.00
#
_symmetry.space_group_name_H-M   'P 1'
#
loop_
_entity.id
_entity.type
_entity.pdbx_description
1 polymer ?
#
loop_
_entity_poly.entity_id
_entity_poly.type
_entity_poly.pdbx_seq_one_letter_code
_entity_poly.pdbx_strand_id
1 'polypeptide(L)' 'MISDSNFTYAKFKYEKLTLFCFLCSCLGHGENFYPVRLKHEMQEMEMG' A
#
# COMPACT_ATOMS: atom_id res chain seq x y z
N MET A 1 -13.70 30.08 21.73
CA MET A 1 -13.68 30.18 20.25
C MET A 1 -12.61 29.22 19.77
N ILE A 2 -13.03 28.09 19.18
CA ILE A 2 -12.10 27.08 18.67
C ILE A 2 -11.55 27.65 17.36
N SER A 3 -10.25 27.90 17.33
CA SER A 3 -9.52 28.37 16.16
C SER A 3 -9.78 27.41 14.98
N ASP A 4 -10.33 27.94 13.90
CA ASP A 4 -10.52 27.22 12.64
C ASP A 4 -9.19 26.59 12.23
N SER A 5 -9.09 25.27 12.38
CA SER A 5 -7.89 24.54 11.98
C SER A 5 -7.86 24.50 10.46
N ASN A 6 -7.02 25.35 9.87
CA ASN A 6 -6.80 25.38 8.43
C ASN A 6 -6.02 24.13 8.00
N PHE A 7 -6.74 23.10 7.56
CA PHE A 7 -6.12 21.91 6.97
C PHE A 7 -5.70 22.20 5.52
N THR A 8 -4.43 21.97 5.22
CA THR A 8 -3.90 22.04 3.84
C THR A 8 -3.68 20.63 3.32
N TYR A 9 -4.25 20.32 2.16
CA TYR A 9 -4.13 19.01 1.51
C TYR A 9 -3.35 19.16 0.20
N ALA A 10 -2.39 18.27 -0.03
CA ALA A 10 -1.69 18.16 -1.31
C ALA A 10 -2.10 16.84 -2.00
N LYS A 11 -2.52 16.92 -3.27
CA LYS A 11 -2.75 15.74 -4.11
C LYS A 11 -1.47 15.41 -4.88
N PHE A 12 -0.82 14.31 -4.52
CA PHE A 12 0.31 13.79 -5.26
C PHE A 12 -0.21 12.87 -6.37
N LYS A 13 0.13 13.18 -7.62
CA LYS A 13 -0.10 12.28 -8.75
C LYS A 13 1.20 11.52 -8.99
N TYR A 14 1.39 10.44 -8.26
CA TYR A 14 2.51 9.53 -8.46
C TYR A 14 2.05 8.35 -9.30
N GLU A 15 2.75 8.07 -10.40
CA GLU A 15 2.56 6.81 -11.11
C GLU A 15 3.11 5.71 -10.21
N LYS A 16 2.29 4.73 -9.85
CA LYS A 16 2.72 3.64 -8.97
C LYS A 16 3.90 2.94 -9.64
N LEU A 17 5.11 3.11 -9.12
CA LEU A 17 6.25 2.31 -9.53
C LEU A 17 5.85 0.85 -9.31
N THR A 18 5.74 0.08 -10.39
CA THR A 18 5.23 -1.30 -10.38
C THR A 18 6.02 -2.21 -9.42
N LEU A 19 7.24 -1.81 -9.09
CA LEU A 19 8.18 -2.53 -8.23
C LEU A 19 8.40 -1.86 -6.87
N PHE A 20 7.64 -0.84 -6.47
CA PHE A 20 7.74 -0.29 -5.12
C PHE A 20 6.64 -0.84 -4.21
N CYS A 21 7.05 -1.33 -3.03
CA CYS A 21 6.14 -1.85 -2.03
C CYS A 21 6.02 -0.88 -0.85
N PHE A 22 4.85 -0.26 -0.67
CA PHE A 22 4.61 0.66 0.45
C PHE A 22 4.50 -0.05 1.82
N LEU A 23 4.21 -1.35 1.83
CA LEU A 23 4.11 -2.14 3.08
C LEU A 23 5.48 -2.33 3.75
N CYS A 24 6.55 -2.47 2.97
CA CYS A 24 7.92 -2.65 3.48
C CYS A 24 8.89 -1.53 3.09
N SER A 25 8.43 -0.53 2.32
CA SER A 25 9.25 0.59 1.83
C SER A 25 10.48 0.14 1.00
N CYS A 26 10.37 -0.98 0.28
CA CYS A 26 11.43 -1.55 -0.56
C CYS A 26 11.09 -1.50 -2.06
N LEU A 27 12.13 -1.49 -2.89
CA LEU A 27 12.04 -1.71 -4.34
C LEU A 27 12.25 -3.19 -4.69
N GLY A 28 11.67 -3.63 -5.80
CA GLY A 28 11.79 -4.98 -6.36
C GLY A 28 10.47 -5.74 -6.48
N HIS A 29 9.40 -5.29 -5.82
CA HIS A 29 8.09 -5.92 -5.90
C HIS A 29 6.95 -4.94 -5.58
N GLY A 30 5.75 -5.21 -6.10
CA GLY A 30 4.53 -4.50 -5.70
C GLY A 30 3.96 -5.03 -4.38
N GLU A 31 3.01 -4.31 -3.78
CA GLU A 31 2.35 -4.70 -2.51
C GLU A 31 1.67 -6.06 -2.55
N ASN A 32 1.12 -6.46 -3.71
CA ASN A 32 0.47 -7.77 -3.89
C ASN A 32 1.47 -8.92 -3.74
N PHE A 33 2.73 -8.67 -4.04
CA PHE A 33 3.81 -9.65 -3.89
C PHE A 33 4.48 -9.59 -2.52
N TYR A 34 3.89 -8.87 -1.56
CA TYR A 34 4.40 -8.86 -0.20
C TYR A 34 4.17 -10.24 0.43
N PRO A 35 5.23 -10.91 0.97
CA PRO A 35 5.13 -12.29 1.43
C PRO A 35 4.02 -12.57 2.44
N VAL A 36 3.66 -11.59 3.27
CA VAL A 36 2.56 -11.74 4.24
C VAL A 36 1.19 -11.82 3.55
N ARG A 37 0.98 -11.06 2.46
CA ARG A 37 -0.26 -11.12 1.68
C ARG A 37 -0.33 -12.37 0.81
N LEU A 38 0.78 -12.74 0.18
CA LEU A 38 0.90 -13.99 -0.59
C LEU A 38 0.55 -15.22 0.25
N LYS A 39 0.99 -15.29 1.52
CA LYS A 39 0.65 -16.41 2.40
C LYS A 39 -0.85 -16.50 2.72
N HIS A 40 -1.55 -15.36 2.80
CA HIS A 40 -2.98 -15.32 3.06
C HIS A 40 -3.79 -15.74 1.81
N GLU A 41 -3.43 -15.22 0.64
CA GLU A 41 -4.09 -15.58 -0.62
C GLU A 41 -3.88 -17.06 -1.00
N MET A 42 -2.69 -17.61 -0.73
CA MET A 42 -2.43 -19.04 -0.95
C MET A 42 -3.28 -19.93 -0.04
N GLN A 43 -3.52 -19.52 1.21
CA GLN A 43 -4.36 -20.27 2.14
C GLN A 43 -5.85 -20.25 1.76
N GLU A 44 -6.32 -19.16 1.14
CA GLU A 44 -7.69 -19.06 0.63
C GLU A 44 -7.90 -19.89 -0.64
N MET A 45 -6.86 -20.09 -1.45
CA MET A 45 -6.91 -20.91 -2.68
C MET A 45 -6.88 -22.43 -2.40
N GLU A 46 -6.30 -22.88 -1.29
CA GLU A 46 -6.28 -24.31 -0.88
C GLU A 46 -7.60 -24.82 -0.27
N MET A 47 -8.57 -23.94 -0.02
CA MET A 47 -9.91 -24.29 0.49
C MET A 47 -11.01 -24.27 -0.59
N GLY A 48 -10.66 -24.42 -1.87
CA GLY A 48 -11.57 -24.51 -3.02
C GLY A 48 -11.67 -25.90 -3.63
#